data_AF-A0A1Y3BN34-F1
#
_entry.id   AF-A0A1Y3BN34-F1
#
_cell.length_a   1.000
_cell.length_b   1.000
_cell.length_c   1.000
_cell.angle_alpha   90.00
_cell.angle_beta   90.00
_cell.angle_gamma   90.00
#
_symmetry.space_group_name_H-M   'P 1'
#
loop_
_entity.id
_entity.type
_entity.pdbx_description
1 polymer ?
#
loop_
_entity_poly.entity_id
_entity_poly.type
_entity_poly.pdbx_seq_one_letter_code
_entity_poly.pdbx_strand_id
1 'polypeptide(L)'
;MAFVFLNHFLDLLDAIEEQNFNVDHSDFVHTDIPSEVPLPSKIMFEETTIEEIKSWVLQTSMDTEMSQSLPLDPMRDGEVYEASLINGDHTRCLPCLVTGYPVVAKHKMIEFESGKYVANKEDWNKLLMIAKVLDDQKLRELLQFIGTICGNMNIVKFSFQ
;
A
#
# COMPACT_ATOMS: atom_id res chain seq x y z
N MET A 1 0.05 -11.14 -1.70
CA MET A 1 -0.07 -10.05 -0.68
C MET A 1 -1.23 -10.27 0.27
N ALA A 2 -2.49 -10.27 -0.19
CA ALA A 2 -3.65 -10.40 0.71
C ALA A 2 -3.57 -11.62 1.63
N PHE A 3 -3.15 -12.78 1.10
CA PHE A 3 -2.91 -13.98 1.88
C PHE A 3 -1.92 -13.74 3.04
N VAL A 4 -0.73 -13.22 2.75
CA VAL A 4 0.29 -12.93 3.78
C VAL A 4 -0.25 -12.02 4.89
N PHE A 5 -0.91 -10.92 4.51
CA PHE A 5 -1.44 -9.96 5.50
C PHE A 5 -2.59 -10.55 6.33
N LEU A 6 -3.49 -11.31 5.72
CA LEU A 6 -4.61 -11.92 6.42
C LEU A 6 -4.17 -13.11 7.28
N ASN A 7 -3.17 -13.87 6.83
CA ASN A 7 -2.58 -14.93 7.64
C ASN A 7 -1.88 -14.33 8.87
N HIS A 8 -1.04 -13.31 8.68
CA HIS A 8 -0.42 -12.60 9.80
C HIS A 8 -1.43 -11.96 10.74
N PHE A 9 -2.54 -11.44 10.20
CA PHE A 9 -3.64 -10.94 11.04
C PHE A 9 -4.21 -12.03 11.96
N LEU A 10 -4.34 -13.28 11.51
CA LEU A 10 -4.76 -14.39 12.37
C LEU A 10 -3.74 -14.68 13.47
N ASP A 11 -2.43 -14.65 13.15
CA ASP A 11 -1.37 -14.80 14.15
C ASP A 11 -1.46 -13.70 15.23
N LEU A 12 -1.81 -12.47 14.84
CA LEU A 12 -2.04 -11.37 15.78
C LEU A 12 -3.27 -11.60 16.67
N LEU A 13 -4.35 -12.20 16.15
CA LEU A 13 -5.54 -12.52 16.95
C LEU A 13 -5.21 -13.57 18.01
N ASP A 14 -4.54 -14.65 17.61
CA ASP A 14 -4.12 -15.73 18.50
C ASP A 14 -3.20 -15.18 19.60
N ALA A 15 -2.25 -14.31 19.25
CA ALA A 15 -1.38 -13.64 20.20
C ALA A 15 -2.13 -12.78 21.24
N ILE A 16 -3.20 -12.10 20.83
CA ILE A 16 -4.05 -11.30 21.73
C ILE A 16 -4.86 -12.22 22.66
N GLU A 17 -5.43 -13.30 22.15
CA GLU A 17 -6.23 -14.25 22.95
C GLU A 17 -5.38 -14.99 23.97
N GLU A 18 -4.19 -15.44 23.57
CA GLU A 18 -3.25 -16.17 24.42
C GLU A 18 -2.42 -15.27 25.34
N GLN A 19 -2.52 -13.94 25.18
CA GLN A 19 -1.65 -12.95 25.84
C GLN A 19 -0.16 -13.25 25.63
N ASN A 20 0.18 -13.75 24.43
CA ASN A 20 1.52 -14.11 24.01
C ASN A 20 1.92 -13.26 22.78
N PHE A 21 2.59 -12.14 23.03
CA PHE A 21 2.92 -11.17 21.99
C PHE A 21 4.18 -11.51 21.18
N ASN A 22 4.68 -12.75 21.27
CA ASN A 22 5.82 -13.21 20.48
C ASN A 22 5.36 -13.74 19.11
N VAL A 23 4.96 -12.82 18.23
CA VAL A 23 4.47 -13.13 16.88
C VAL A 23 5.64 -13.25 15.90
N ASP A 24 5.56 -14.20 14.98
CA ASP A 24 6.53 -14.31 13.89
C ASP A 24 6.28 -13.22 12.83
N HIS A 25 7.36 -12.53 12.46
CA HIS A 25 7.35 -11.46 11.46
C HIS A 25 8.31 -11.75 10.30
N SER A 26 8.74 -13.01 10.13
CA SER A 26 9.64 -13.43 9.05
C SER A 26 9.15 -13.01 7.66
N ASP A 27 7.84 -13.02 7.44
CA ASP A 27 7.21 -12.65 6.16
C ASP A 27 7.39 -11.17 5.80
N PHE A 28 7.76 -10.33 6.78
CA PHE A 28 7.97 -8.90 6.61
C PHE A 28 9.44 -8.50 6.63
N VAL A 29 10.35 -9.48 6.61
CA VAL A 29 11.77 -9.21 6.37
C VAL A 29 11.94 -8.51 5.02
N HIS A 30 12.83 -7.52 4.97
CA HIS A 30 13.07 -6.66 3.79
C HIS A 30 11.86 -5.81 3.33
N THR A 31 10.90 -5.58 4.24
CA THR A 31 9.84 -4.59 4.06
C THR A 31 10.08 -3.36 4.96
N ASP A 32 9.31 -2.30 4.76
CA ASP A 32 9.22 -1.16 5.68
C ASP A 32 8.02 -1.28 6.64
N ILE A 33 7.40 -2.46 6.73
CA ILE A 33 6.29 -2.75 7.65
C ILE A 33 6.85 -2.92 9.06
N PRO A 34 6.34 -2.18 10.05
CA PRO A 34 6.84 -2.26 11.42
C PRO A 34 6.42 -3.57 12.09
N SER A 35 7.37 -4.27 12.70
CA SER A 35 7.14 -5.46 13.53
C SER A 35 7.01 -5.14 15.02
N GLU A 36 7.67 -4.08 15.50
CA GLU A 36 7.66 -3.68 16.92
C GLU A 36 6.47 -2.77 17.26
N VAL A 37 5.25 -3.23 16.97
CA VAL A 37 4.02 -2.48 17.25
C VAL A 37 3.29 -3.11 18.44
N PRO A 38 2.93 -2.33 19.48
CA PRO A 38 2.21 -2.88 20.62
C PRO A 38 0.82 -3.38 20.20
N LEU A 39 0.51 -4.62 20.59
CA LEU A 39 -0.79 -5.22 20.32
C LEU A 39 -1.85 -4.71 21.31
N PRO A 40 -3.11 -4.55 20.87
CA PRO A 40 -4.18 -4.13 21.75
C PRO A 40 -4.49 -5.22 22.79
N SER A 41 -4.98 -4.81 23.96
CA SER A 41 -5.32 -5.73 25.06
C SER A 41 -6.50 -6.66 24.75
N LYS A 42 -7.29 -6.37 23.71
CA LYS A 42 -8.47 -7.13 23.32
C LYS A 42 -8.75 -6.99 21.83
N ILE A 43 -9.38 -8.00 21.26
CA ILE A 43 -9.87 -7.98 19.89
C ILE A 43 -11.03 -7.00 19.78
N MET A 44 -11.02 -6.17 18.73
CA MET A 44 -12.02 -5.13 18.45
C MET A 44 -12.88 -5.45 17.22
N PHE A 45 -12.66 -6.61 16.60
CA PHE A 45 -13.36 -7.06 15.39
C PHE A 45 -14.55 -7.95 15.75
N GLU A 46 -15.58 -7.95 14.88
CA GLU A 46 -16.73 -8.84 15.02
C GLU A 46 -16.32 -10.29 14.73
N GLU A 47 -16.88 -11.24 15.48
CA GLU A 47 -16.59 -12.67 15.33
C GLU A 47 -16.91 -13.18 13.91
N THR A 48 -17.99 -12.69 13.31
CA THR A 48 -18.39 -12.99 11.93
C THR A 48 -17.30 -12.63 10.92
N THR A 49 -16.70 -11.44 11.04
CA THR A 49 -15.60 -11.00 10.17
C THR A 49 -14.35 -11.87 10.35
N ILE A 50 -14.04 -12.24 11.59
CA ILE A 50 -12.89 -13.11 11.88
C ILE A 50 -13.08 -14.49 11.23
N GLU A 51 -14.27 -15.07 11.35
CA GLU A 51 -14.59 -16.37 10.75
C GLU A 51 -14.59 -16.33 9.22
N GLU A 52 -15.05 -15.23 8.61
CA GLU A 52 -14.94 -15.01 7.16
C GLU A 52 -13.46 -14.98 6.70
N ILE A 53 -12.59 -14.28 7.44
CA ILE A 53 -11.16 -14.22 7.15
C ILE A 53 -10.51 -15.59 7.32
N LYS A 54 -10.78 -16.30 8.44
CA LYS A 54 -10.28 -17.66 8.67
C LYS A 54 -10.67 -18.60 7.53
N SER A 55 -11.94 -18.58 7.12
CA SER A 55 -12.44 -19.40 6.03
C SER A 55 -11.74 -19.08 4.71
N TRP A 56 -11.56 -17.79 4.40
CA TRP A 56 -10.88 -17.35 3.19
C TRP A 56 -9.39 -17.74 3.17
N VAL A 57 -8.66 -17.55 4.29
CA VAL A 57 -7.25 -17.94 4.42
C VAL A 57 -7.11 -19.45 4.26
N LEU A 58 -7.98 -20.25 4.90
CA LEU A 58 -7.95 -21.71 4.79
C LEU A 58 -8.18 -22.15 3.34
N GLN A 59 -9.23 -21.65 2.68
CA GLN A 59 -9.52 -21.98 1.27
C GLN A 59 -8.35 -21.58 0.35
N THR A 60 -7.78 -20.40 0.58
CA THR A 60 -6.67 -19.87 -0.22
C THR A 60 -5.37 -20.65 0.02
N SER A 61 -5.12 -21.13 1.23
CA SER A 61 -3.91 -21.92 1.55
C SER A 61 -3.88 -23.28 0.83
N MET A 62 -5.04 -23.80 0.41
CA MET A 62 -5.15 -25.04 -0.36
C MET A 62 -4.84 -24.85 -1.84
N ASP A 63 -4.77 -23.60 -2.32
CA ASP A 63 -4.43 -23.28 -3.71
C ASP A 63 -2.91 -23.29 -3.91
N THR A 64 -2.41 -24.24 -4.71
CA THR A 64 -0.99 -24.40 -5.00
C THR A 64 -0.42 -23.31 -5.91
N GLU A 65 -1.26 -22.53 -6.59
CA GLU A 65 -0.81 -21.41 -7.44
C GLU A 65 -0.63 -20.11 -6.65
N MET A 66 -1.05 -20.07 -5.38
CA MET A 66 -0.98 -18.87 -4.55
C MET A 66 0.45 -18.61 -4.05
N SER A 67 0.95 -17.39 -4.27
CA SER A 67 2.22 -16.93 -3.69
C SER A 67 2.05 -16.67 -2.19
N GLN A 68 2.82 -17.40 -1.38
CA GLN A 68 2.87 -17.24 0.07
C GLN A 68 3.89 -16.19 0.53
N SER A 69 4.58 -15.53 -0.40
CA SER A 69 5.49 -14.41 -0.10
C SER A 69 4.96 -13.09 -0.63
N LEU A 70 5.46 -11.99 -0.05
CA LEU A 70 5.24 -10.65 -0.58
C LEU A 70 6.01 -10.45 -1.90
N PRO A 71 5.41 -9.80 -2.90
CA PRO A 71 6.04 -9.56 -4.19
C PRO A 71 7.22 -8.58 -4.07
N LEU A 72 8.33 -8.92 -4.70
CA LEU A 72 9.53 -8.08 -4.72
C LEU A 72 9.55 -7.19 -5.97
N ASP A 73 10.18 -6.03 -5.87
CA ASP A 73 10.42 -5.15 -7.02
C ASP A 73 11.68 -5.58 -7.78
N PRO A 74 11.57 -6.14 -9.00
CA PRO A 74 12.73 -6.62 -9.75
C PRO A 74 13.62 -5.50 -10.28
N MET A 75 13.17 -4.23 -10.22
CA MET A 75 13.92 -3.08 -10.71
C MET A 75 14.77 -2.42 -9.60
N ARG A 76 14.57 -2.82 -8.35
CA ARG A 76 15.37 -2.35 -7.21
C ARG A 76 16.44 -3.37 -6.86
N ASP A 77 17.58 -2.85 -6.41
CA ASP A 77 18.68 -3.68 -5.95
C ASP A 77 18.36 -4.27 -4.57
N GLY A 78 18.64 -5.56 -4.39
CA GLY A 78 18.25 -6.36 -3.22
C GLY A 78 16.82 -6.92 -3.26
N GLU A 79 16.45 -7.67 -2.22
CA GLU A 79 15.14 -8.30 -2.06
C GLU A 79 14.11 -7.32 -1.47
N VAL A 80 13.75 -6.27 -2.21
CA VAL A 80 12.87 -5.21 -1.68
C VAL A 80 11.41 -5.44 -2.05
N TYR A 81 10.53 -5.50 -1.04
CA TYR A 81 9.08 -5.57 -1.23
C TYR A 81 8.55 -4.41 -2.09
N GLU A 82 7.73 -4.69 -3.11
CA GLU A 82 7.33 -3.74 -4.15
C GLU A 82 6.68 -2.43 -3.64
N ALA A 83 5.99 -2.47 -2.51
CA ALA A 83 5.34 -1.29 -1.95
C ALA A 83 6.20 -0.57 -0.89
N SER A 84 7.38 -1.11 -0.55
CA SER A 84 8.28 -0.51 0.42
C SER A 84 8.80 0.84 -0.07
N LEU A 85 8.71 1.86 0.79
CA LEU A 85 9.31 3.19 0.55
C LEU A 85 10.79 3.24 0.92
N ILE A 86 11.34 2.17 1.49
CA ILE A 86 12.76 2.07 1.83
C ILE A 86 13.44 1.10 0.86
N ASN A 87 14.50 1.57 0.21
CA ASN A 87 15.30 0.76 -0.70
C ASN A 87 16.32 -0.10 0.06
N GLY A 88 16.95 -1.07 -0.62
CA GLY A 88 17.98 -1.93 -0.03
C GLY A 88 19.21 -1.19 0.50
N ASP A 89 19.50 0.01 -0.02
CA ASP A 89 20.56 0.91 0.45
C ASP A 89 20.10 1.87 1.58
N HIS A 90 18.92 1.63 2.15
CA HIS A 90 18.24 2.45 3.16
C HIS A 90 17.84 3.87 2.69
N THR A 91 17.95 4.18 1.40
CA THR A 91 17.40 5.44 0.87
C THR A 91 15.87 5.38 0.84
N ARG A 92 15.24 6.53 1.11
CA ARG A 92 13.78 6.66 1.14
C ARG A 92 13.25 7.18 -0.19
N CYS A 93 12.34 6.43 -0.79
CA CYS A 93 11.53 6.85 -1.91
C CYS A 93 10.37 7.74 -1.45
N LEU A 94 9.95 8.67 -2.32
CA LEU A 94 8.70 9.39 -2.12
C LEU A 94 7.52 8.51 -2.57
N PRO A 95 6.41 8.49 -1.81
CA PRO A 95 5.22 7.75 -2.20
C PRO A 95 4.51 8.45 -3.36
N CYS A 96 4.00 7.67 -4.30
CA CYS A 96 3.13 8.14 -5.36
C CYS A 96 1.81 8.65 -4.75
N LEU A 97 1.43 9.91 -5.01
CA LEU A 97 0.18 10.49 -4.51
C LEU A 97 -1.08 9.74 -4.94
N VAL A 98 -1.01 8.96 -6.02
CA VAL A 98 -2.16 8.22 -6.56
C VAL A 98 -2.29 6.85 -5.92
N THR A 99 -1.17 6.13 -5.75
CA THR A 99 -1.17 4.70 -5.40
C THR A 99 -0.54 4.40 -4.04
N GLY A 100 0.23 5.32 -3.47
CA GLY A 100 1.05 5.11 -2.26
C GLY A 100 2.36 4.37 -2.52
N TYR A 101 2.52 3.69 -3.66
CA TYR A 101 3.71 2.93 -4.04
C TYR A 101 4.95 3.84 -4.24
N PRO A 102 6.17 3.31 -4.09
CA PRO A 102 7.39 4.09 -4.27
C PRO A 102 7.54 4.60 -5.71
N VAL A 103 7.93 5.88 -5.87
CA VAL A 103 8.32 6.44 -7.16
C VAL A 103 9.84 6.33 -7.33
N VAL A 104 10.29 5.23 -7.94
CA VAL A 104 11.72 4.90 -8.08
C VAL A 104 12.36 5.55 -9.32
N ALA A 105 11.64 5.57 -10.44
CA ALA A 105 12.16 6.04 -11.72
C ALA A 105 11.96 7.56 -11.90
N LYS A 106 13.03 8.35 -11.68
CA LYS A 106 13.01 9.82 -11.85
C LYS A 106 12.45 10.29 -13.21
N HIS A 107 12.71 9.55 -14.30
CA HIS A 107 12.23 9.90 -15.64
C HIS A 107 10.73 9.59 -15.87
N LYS A 108 10.11 8.79 -15.00
CA LYS A 108 8.67 8.50 -14.98
C LYS A 108 7.94 9.20 -13.83
N MET A 109 8.59 10.15 -13.19
CA MET A 109 8.04 10.90 -12.06
C MET A 109 7.39 12.19 -12.54
N ILE A 110 6.24 12.53 -11.98
CA ILE A 110 5.68 13.88 -11.96
C ILE A 110 5.95 14.45 -10.58
N GLU A 111 6.56 15.62 -10.51
CA GLU A 111 6.83 16.33 -9.27
C GLU A 111 5.91 17.56 -9.20
N PHE A 112 5.09 17.62 -8.16
CA PHE A 112 4.12 18.69 -7.93
C PHE A 112 4.67 19.78 -7.01
N GLU A 113 5.39 19.36 -5.97
CA GLU A 113 6.19 20.20 -5.08
C GLU A 113 7.54 19.52 -4.87
N SER A 114 8.62 20.28 -5.06
CA SER A 114 9.96 19.68 -5.12
C SER A 114 10.30 18.93 -3.83
N GLY A 115 10.71 17.67 -3.97
CA GLY A 115 11.14 16.81 -2.88
C GLY A 115 10.03 16.37 -1.92
N LYS A 116 8.75 16.61 -2.24
CA LYS A 116 7.65 16.38 -1.30
C LYS A 116 6.45 15.66 -1.90
N TYR A 117 5.95 16.13 -3.03
CA TYR A 117 4.74 15.60 -3.65
C TYR A 117 5.04 15.11 -5.06
N VAL A 118 4.91 13.80 -5.26
CA VAL A 118 5.22 13.16 -6.54
C VAL A 118 4.14 12.14 -6.93
N ALA A 119 4.10 11.77 -8.20
CA ALA A 119 3.34 10.63 -8.68
C ALA A 119 4.10 9.89 -9.79
N ASN A 120 3.80 8.60 -9.95
CA ASN A 120 4.15 7.89 -11.18
C ASN A 120 3.32 8.47 -12.34
N LYS A 121 4.01 8.85 -13.42
CA LYS A 121 3.41 9.48 -14.59
C LYS A 121 2.32 8.62 -15.24
N GLU A 122 2.53 7.31 -15.30
CA GLU A 122 1.56 6.39 -15.91
C GLU A 122 0.27 6.34 -15.08
N ASP A 123 0.38 6.23 -13.76
CA ASP A 123 -0.78 6.16 -12.87
C ASP A 123 -1.53 7.49 -12.76
N TRP A 124 -0.79 8.60 -12.74
CA TRP A 124 -1.39 9.94 -12.82
C TRP A 124 -2.19 10.12 -14.11
N ASN A 125 -1.64 9.71 -15.26
CA ASN A 125 -2.35 9.80 -16.54
C ASN A 125 -3.59 8.90 -16.58
N LYS A 126 -3.52 7.68 -16.01
CA LYS A 126 -4.69 6.82 -15.86
C LYS A 126 -5.78 7.47 -15.02
N LEU A 127 -5.42 8.06 -13.87
CA LEU A 127 -6.37 8.78 -13.02
C LEU A 127 -7.05 9.93 -13.78
N LEU A 128 -6.29 10.74 -14.50
CA LEU A 128 -6.85 11.83 -15.31
C LEU A 128 -7.80 11.32 -16.39
N MET A 129 -7.44 10.22 -17.08
CA MET A 129 -8.29 9.61 -18.09
C MET A 129 -9.60 9.10 -17.49
N ILE A 130 -9.54 8.39 -16.36
CA ILE A 130 -10.72 7.87 -15.67
C ILE A 130 -11.63 9.02 -15.21
N ALA A 131 -11.05 10.07 -14.62
CA ALA A 131 -11.81 11.24 -14.18
C ALA A 131 -12.51 11.94 -15.35
N LYS A 132 -11.85 12.03 -16.51
CA LYS A 132 -12.43 12.62 -17.73
C LYS A 132 -13.54 11.77 -18.34
N VAL A 133 -13.40 10.44 -18.32
CA VAL A 133 -14.37 9.52 -18.95
C VAL A 133 -15.61 9.32 -18.09
N LEU A 134 -15.45 9.16 -16.77
CA LEU A 134 -16.56 8.86 -15.87
C LEU A 134 -17.37 10.10 -15.47
N ASP A 135 -16.80 11.30 -15.61
CA ASP A 135 -17.38 12.56 -15.15
C ASP A 135 -17.95 12.47 -13.71
N ASP A 136 -17.24 11.76 -12.85
CA ASP A 136 -17.63 11.50 -11.46
C ASP A 136 -17.25 12.67 -10.54
N GLN A 137 -18.19 13.10 -9.70
CA GLN A 137 -17.96 14.23 -8.79
C GLN A 137 -16.87 13.97 -7.76
N LYS A 138 -16.80 12.76 -7.19
CA LYS A 138 -15.80 12.44 -6.16
C LYS A 138 -14.40 12.44 -6.76
N LEU A 139 -14.24 11.97 -8.00
CA LEU A 139 -12.97 12.06 -8.71
C LEU A 139 -12.54 13.51 -8.98
N ARG A 140 -13.48 14.40 -9.32
CA ARG A 140 -13.18 15.83 -9.46
C ARG A 140 -12.75 16.47 -8.13
N GLU A 141 -13.46 16.16 -7.05
CA GLU A 141 -13.13 16.63 -5.70
C GLU A 141 -11.77 16.10 -5.23
N LEU A 142 -11.45 14.83 -5.51
CA LEU A 142 -10.13 14.24 -5.24
C LEU A 142 -9.01 14.99 -5.97
N LEU A 143 -9.19 15.29 -7.27
CA LEU A 143 -8.20 16.04 -8.04
C LEU A 143 -8.02 17.48 -7.55
N GLN A 144 -9.11 18.14 -7.12
CA GLN A 144 -9.05 19.45 -6.48
C GLN A 144 -8.31 19.39 -5.14
N PHE A 145 -8.56 18.35 -4.34
CA PHE A 145 -7.88 18.12 -3.07
C PHE A 145 -6.37 17.93 -3.28
N ILE A 146 -5.96 17.11 -4.25
CA ILE A 146 -4.55 16.93 -4.62
C ILE A 146 -3.93 18.27 -5.05
N GLY A 147 -4.61 19.05 -5.88
CA GLY A 147 -4.15 20.38 -6.30
C GLY A 147 -3.97 21.35 -5.13
N THR A 148 -4.86 21.28 -4.14
CA THR A 148 -4.80 22.10 -2.92
C THR A 148 -3.61 21.72 -2.05
N ILE A 149 -3.40 20.42 -1.80
CA ILE A 149 -2.26 19.91 -1.01
C ILE A 149 -0.94 20.30 -1.66
N CYS A 150 -0.85 20.21 -2.98
CA CYS A 150 0.38 20.53 -3.71
C CYS A 150 0.63 22.03 -3.89
N GLY A 151 -0.24 22.91 -3.37
CA GLY A 151 -0.12 24.35 -3.51
C GLY A 151 -0.22 24.86 -4.96
N ASN A 152 -0.70 24.04 -5.89
CA ASN A 152 -0.70 24.35 -7.32
C ASN A 152 -2.05 23.99 -7.98
N MET A 153 -2.94 24.98 -8.02
CA MET A 153 -4.24 24.88 -8.68
C MET A 153 -4.16 24.61 -10.19
N ASN A 154 -3.00 24.74 -10.83
CA ASN A 154 -2.85 24.38 -12.25
C ASN A 154 -2.82 22.87 -12.47
N ILE A 155 -2.54 22.06 -11.44
CA ILE A 155 -2.72 20.60 -11.48
C ILE A 155 -4.18 20.26 -11.78
N VAL A 156 -5.11 21.06 -11.23
CA VAL A 156 -6.56 20.95 -11.48
C VAL A 156 -6.92 21.33 -12.93
N LYS A 157 -6.14 22.19 -13.59
CA LYS A 157 -6.41 22.63 -14.97
C LYS A 157 -6.09 21.55 -16.01
N PHE A 158 -5.14 20.66 -15.74
CA PHE A 158 -4.86 19.50 -16.62
C PHE A 158 -6.01 18.49 -16.66
N SER A 159 -6.96 18.57 -15.73
CA SER A 159 -8.09 17.64 -15.63
C SER A 159 -9.31 18.00 -16.49
N PHE A 160 -9.42 19.25 -16.98
CA PHE A 160 -10.66 19.75 -17.59
C PHE A 160 -10.48 20.50 -18.93
N GLN A 161 -9.38 20.26 -19.66
CA GLN A 161 -9.27 20.64 -21.08
C GLN A 161 -9.49 19.43 -22.01
#